data_AF-A0A969QL67-F1
#
_entry.id   AF-A0A969QL67-F1
#
_cell.length_a   1.000
_cell.length_b   1.000
_cell.length_c   1.000
_cell.angle_alpha   90.00
_cell.angle_beta   90.00
_cell.angle_gamma   90.00
#
_symmetry.space_group_name_H-M   'P 1'
#
loop_
_entity.id
_entity.type
_entity.pdbx_description
1 polymer ?
#
loop_
_entity_poly.entity_id
_entity_poly.type
_entity_poly.pdbx_seq_one_letter_code
_entity_poly.pdbx_strand_id
1 'polypeptide(L)'
;MWEEAVALGNALNQAGIKRVAGNLLIAGNFAMNYEVNPSIAGNLLRQGLDAGLWQGEARAQFEQMPGGTPRPQVKIDGGVRFIQTLPPSKPIVRHQSMQLVSLLKAMNIYSNNIMSEMMADLLGGAPAVARKAAEVAQVPPIEMTLENGSGLGTNNQISPRAVTQMMLTIQGYLQDKQLNVGNLFPVMGRDVGTLKGRSIPVHAVVKTGTLNEVSALAGVVPTRDRGLVWFTIINNGAGELGIFHNQQDVLLQRLQQKWGVPAPIPASVQPGDRANERFNRLGAPERNQLL
;
A
#
# COMPACT_ATOMS: atom_id res chain seq x y z
N MET A 1 -6.89 5.38 -8.27
CA MET A 1 -6.82 6.67 -7.54
C MET A 1 -7.47 7.78 -8.36
N TRP A 2 -8.47 7.45 -9.18
CA TRP A 2 -9.27 8.43 -9.93
C TRP A 2 -10.13 9.27 -8.98
N GLU A 3 -10.61 8.62 -7.92
CA GLU A 3 -11.41 9.16 -6.84
C GLU A 3 -10.73 10.36 -6.16
N GLU A 4 -9.40 10.35 -6.03
CA GLU A 4 -8.63 11.49 -5.50
C GLU A 4 -8.71 12.71 -6.41
N ALA A 5 -8.54 12.52 -7.72
CA ALA A 5 -8.63 13.60 -8.69
C ALA A 5 -10.06 14.13 -8.82
N VAL A 6 -11.06 13.25 -8.73
CA VAL A 6 -12.48 13.66 -8.67
C VAL A 6 -12.72 14.55 -7.45
N ALA A 7 -12.28 14.13 -6.27
CA ALA A 7 -12.45 14.89 -5.03
C ALA A 7 -11.73 16.24 -5.07
N LEU A 8 -10.49 16.28 -5.60
CA LEU A 8 -9.75 17.51 -5.81
C LEU A 8 -10.45 18.45 -6.81
N GLY A 9 -10.95 17.91 -7.93
CA GLY A 9 -11.71 18.69 -8.90
C GLY A 9 -12.98 19.30 -8.30
N ASN A 10 -13.67 18.55 -7.44
CA ASN A 10 -14.84 19.05 -6.72
C ASN A 10 -14.48 20.17 -5.75
N ALA A 11 -13.35 20.06 -5.03
CA ALA A 11 -12.86 21.13 -4.17
C ALA A 11 -12.47 22.39 -4.98
N LEU A 12 -11.83 22.23 -6.14
CA LEU A 12 -11.52 23.35 -7.04
C LEU A 12 -12.80 24.05 -7.55
N ASN A 13 -13.82 23.28 -7.94
CA ASN A 13 -15.11 23.85 -8.32
C ASN A 13 -15.81 24.58 -7.16
N GLN A 14 -15.71 24.08 -5.92
CA GLN A 14 -16.22 24.77 -4.72
C GLN A 14 -15.48 26.09 -4.47
N ALA A 15 -14.17 26.15 -4.77
CA ALA A 15 -13.39 27.39 -4.75
C ALA A 15 -13.68 28.33 -5.95
N GLY A 16 -14.65 28.01 -6.79
CA GLY A 16 -15.02 28.81 -7.96
C GLY A 16 -14.11 28.60 -9.19
N ILE A 17 -13.13 27.70 -9.12
CA ILE A 17 -12.23 27.39 -10.23
C ILE A 17 -12.90 26.38 -11.17
N LYS A 18 -13.29 26.86 -12.36
CA LYS A 18 -13.89 26.04 -13.43
C LYS A 18 -13.05 25.99 -14.70
N ARG A 19 -12.06 26.88 -14.83
CA ARG A 19 -11.18 26.97 -15.98
C ARG A 19 -9.79 27.44 -15.57
N VAL A 20 -8.77 26.82 -16.14
CA VAL A 20 -7.38 27.25 -16.11
C VAL A 20 -6.98 27.58 -17.56
N ALA A 21 -6.78 28.87 -17.84
CA ALA A 21 -6.44 29.34 -19.19
C ALA A 21 -5.03 28.92 -19.64
N GLY A 22 -4.15 28.62 -18.69
CA GLY A 22 -2.77 28.20 -18.92
C GLY A 22 -2.57 26.69 -18.87
N ASN A 23 -1.31 26.30 -18.67
CA ASN A 23 -0.90 24.91 -18.51
C ASN A 23 -1.19 24.39 -17.10
N LEU A 24 -1.40 23.08 -16.96
CA LEU A 24 -1.27 22.38 -15.68
C LEU A 24 0.21 22.12 -15.43
N LEU A 25 0.76 22.76 -14.39
CA LEU A 25 2.15 22.58 -14.00
C LEU A 25 2.25 21.54 -12.89
N ILE A 26 3.06 20.50 -13.11
CA ILE A 26 3.35 19.44 -12.13
C ILE A 26 4.76 19.63 -11.62
N ALA A 27 4.94 19.66 -10.31
CA ALA A 27 6.24 19.79 -9.65
C ALA A 27 6.45 18.65 -8.64
N GLY A 28 7.72 18.34 -8.35
CA GLY A 28 8.09 17.32 -7.37
C GLY A 28 7.81 15.89 -7.83
N ASN A 29 7.58 15.00 -6.87
CA ASN A 29 7.38 13.56 -7.03
C ASN A 29 5.90 13.19 -7.19
N PHE A 30 5.17 13.93 -8.03
CA PHE A 30 3.76 13.67 -8.26
C PHE A 30 3.56 12.34 -9.02
N ALA A 31 2.73 11.48 -8.45
CA ALA A 31 2.33 10.21 -9.06
C ALA A 31 0.82 10.03 -8.94
N MET A 32 0.22 9.36 -9.92
CA MET A 32 -1.21 9.08 -9.95
C MET A 32 -1.48 7.77 -10.68
N ASN A 33 -2.39 6.94 -10.14
CA ASN A 33 -2.73 5.63 -10.70
C ASN A 33 -1.49 4.77 -11.01
N TYR A 34 -0.51 4.78 -10.10
CA TYR A 34 0.76 4.07 -10.22
C TYR A 34 1.65 4.55 -11.38
N GLU A 35 1.34 5.68 -12.01
CA GLU A 35 2.25 6.35 -12.93
C GLU A 35 3.11 7.35 -12.17
N VAL A 36 4.43 7.24 -12.32
CA VAL A 36 5.43 8.08 -11.65
C VAL A 36 6.08 9.11 -12.58
N ASN A 37 5.89 8.97 -13.90
CA ASN A 37 6.26 10.00 -14.85
C ASN A 37 5.33 11.21 -14.68
N PRO A 38 5.85 12.38 -14.30
CA PRO A 38 5.02 13.52 -13.93
C PRO A 38 4.16 14.06 -15.09
N SER A 39 4.63 13.92 -16.34
CA SER A 39 3.86 14.34 -17.51
C SER A 39 2.68 13.41 -17.77
N ILE A 40 2.86 12.10 -17.61
CA ILE A 40 1.76 11.13 -17.79
C ILE A 40 0.80 11.22 -16.60
N ALA A 41 1.31 11.19 -15.37
CA ALA A 41 0.53 11.35 -14.16
C ALA A 41 -0.28 12.66 -14.16
N GLY A 42 0.32 13.77 -14.61
CA GLY A 42 -0.37 15.04 -14.76
C GLY A 42 -1.50 15.02 -15.78
N ASN A 43 -1.38 14.23 -16.87
CA ASN A 43 -2.49 14.04 -17.81
C ASN A 43 -3.62 13.20 -17.20
N LEU A 44 -3.30 12.19 -16.37
CA LEU A 44 -4.30 11.46 -15.60
C LEU A 44 -5.01 12.38 -14.60
N LEU A 45 -4.28 13.28 -13.94
CA LEU A 45 -4.88 14.30 -13.07
C LEU A 45 -5.82 15.20 -13.87
N ARG A 46 -5.36 15.77 -15.00
CA ARG A 46 -6.19 16.58 -15.89
C ARG A 46 -7.48 15.86 -16.28
N GLN A 47 -7.39 14.57 -16.62
CA GLN A 47 -8.57 13.77 -16.94
C GLN A 47 -9.51 13.64 -15.73
N GLY A 48 -8.99 13.34 -14.54
CA GLY A 48 -9.82 13.20 -13.33
C GLY A 48 -10.51 14.49 -12.89
N LEU A 49 -9.93 15.66 -13.20
CA LEU A 49 -10.46 16.98 -12.84
C LEU A 49 -11.65 17.45 -13.72
N ASP A 50 -11.88 16.84 -14.88
CA ASP A 50 -12.96 17.20 -15.80
C ASP A 50 -13.76 15.98 -16.24
N ALA A 51 -14.99 15.87 -15.76
CA ALA A 51 -15.89 14.77 -16.07
C ALA A 51 -16.21 14.64 -17.56
N GLY A 52 -16.03 15.69 -18.36
CA GLY A 52 -16.15 15.63 -19.81
C GLY A 52 -15.07 14.77 -20.49
N LEU A 53 -13.96 14.47 -19.79
CA LEU A 53 -12.83 13.70 -20.32
C LEU A 53 -12.82 12.23 -19.85
N TRP A 54 -13.79 11.83 -19.01
CA TRP A 54 -13.78 10.49 -18.42
C TRP A 54 -14.14 9.41 -19.43
N GLN A 55 -13.25 8.43 -19.55
CA GLN A 55 -13.42 7.23 -20.35
C GLN A 55 -12.72 6.05 -19.65
N GLY A 56 -13.10 4.82 -19.99
CA GLY A 56 -12.50 3.60 -19.43
C GLY A 56 -12.52 3.59 -17.90
N GLU A 57 -11.35 3.37 -17.30
CA GLU A 57 -11.19 3.24 -15.85
C GLU A 57 -11.63 4.47 -15.06
N ALA A 58 -11.40 5.68 -15.56
CA ALA A 58 -11.79 6.91 -14.86
C ALA A 58 -13.32 6.96 -14.64
N ARG A 59 -14.08 6.57 -15.66
CA ARG A 59 -15.54 6.47 -15.59
C ARG A 59 -15.97 5.31 -14.68
N ALA A 60 -15.39 4.13 -14.87
CA ALA A 60 -15.75 2.94 -14.09
C ALA A 60 -15.49 3.13 -12.60
N GLN A 61 -14.41 3.82 -12.22
CA GLN A 61 -14.11 4.11 -10.82
C GLN A 61 -15.02 5.18 -10.23
N PHE A 62 -15.37 6.22 -11.00
CA PHE A 62 -16.38 7.19 -10.55
C PHE A 62 -17.74 6.52 -10.27
N GLU A 63 -18.16 5.56 -11.09
CA GLU A 63 -19.43 4.83 -10.89
C GLU A 63 -19.45 4.00 -9.61
N GLN A 64 -18.28 3.66 -9.04
CA GLN A 64 -18.14 2.97 -7.74
C GLN A 64 -18.06 3.94 -6.55
N MET A 65 -17.92 5.25 -6.79
CA MET A 65 -17.92 6.25 -5.72
C MET A 65 -19.31 6.37 -5.08
N PRO A 66 -19.41 6.92 -3.85
CA PRO A 66 -20.70 7.09 -3.19
C PRO A 66 -21.70 7.87 -4.02
N GLY A 67 -22.97 7.45 -3.95
CA GLY A 67 -24.07 8.15 -4.59
C GLY A 67 -24.11 9.64 -4.20
N GLY A 68 -24.35 10.51 -5.19
CA GLY A 68 -24.36 11.96 -4.99
C GLY A 68 -22.99 12.64 -5.07
N THR A 69 -21.90 11.89 -5.29
CA THR A 69 -20.58 12.49 -5.58
C THR A 69 -20.68 13.43 -6.78
N PRO A 70 -20.34 14.73 -6.65
CA PRO A 70 -20.41 15.66 -7.77
C PRO A 70 -19.41 15.31 -8.88
N ARG A 71 -19.75 15.70 -10.11
CA ARG A 71 -18.89 15.57 -11.29
C ARG A 71 -18.15 16.88 -11.51
N PRO A 72 -16.82 16.95 -11.27
CA PRO A 72 -16.09 18.20 -11.43
C PRO A 72 -15.96 18.57 -12.90
N GLN A 73 -15.86 19.87 -13.15
CA GLN A 73 -15.61 20.46 -14.46
C GLN A 73 -14.54 21.55 -14.28
N VAL A 74 -13.27 21.14 -14.29
CA VAL A 74 -12.12 22.06 -14.29
C VAL A 74 -11.44 21.97 -15.65
N LYS A 75 -11.86 22.83 -16.59
CA LYS A 75 -11.28 22.84 -17.93
C LYS A 75 -9.86 23.41 -17.89
N ILE A 76 -8.91 22.69 -18.45
CA ILE A 76 -7.53 23.18 -18.61
C ILE A 76 -7.28 23.37 -20.10
N ASP A 77 -7.09 24.62 -20.52
CA ASP A 77 -6.95 24.97 -21.93
C ASP A 77 -5.55 24.62 -22.46
N GLY A 78 -4.53 24.77 -21.62
CA GLY A 78 -3.15 24.44 -21.95
C GLY A 78 -2.84 22.94 -21.88
N GLY A 79 -1.54 22.65 -21.95
CA GLY A 79 -1.00 21.30 -21.78
C GLY A 79 -0.58 21.01 -20.33
N VAL A 80 -0.16 19.77 -20.10
CA VAL A 80 0.53 19.38 -18.86
C VAL A 80 2.03 19.62 -19.06
N ARG A 81 2.69 20.24 -18.08
CA ARG A 81 4.15 20.45 -18.09
C ARG A 81 4.75 20.12 -16.74
N PHE A 82 5.81 19.32 -16.75
CA PHE A 82 6.65 19.16 -15.57
C PHE A 82 7.55 20.38 -15.38
N ILE A 83 7.69 20.84 -14.15
CA ILE A 83 8.58 21.93 -13.75
C ILE A 83 9.39 21.50 -12.52
N GLN A 84 10.65 21.94 -12.45
CA GLN A 84 11.50 21.67 -11.30
C GLN A 84 11.23 22.65 -10.14
N THR A 85 11.01 23.92 -10.47
CA THR A 85 10.82 24.99 -9.48
C THR A 85 9.43 25.58 -9.61
N LEU A 86 8.69 25.58 -8.50
CA LEU A 86 7.36 26.18 -8.46
C LEU A 86 7.48 27.72 -8.57
N PRO A 87 6.78 28.37 -9.51
CA PRO A 87 6.73 29.83 -9.55
C PRO A 87 5.99 30.37 -8.31
N PRO A 88 6.17 31.65 -7.97
CA PRO A 88 5.37 32.30 -6.94
C PRO A 88 3.88 32.07 -7.20
N SER A 89 3.21 31.42 -6.24
CA SER A 89 1.84 30.94 -6.39
C SER A 89 1.09 31.04 -5.07
N LYS A 90 -0.23 31.25 -5.15
CA LYS A 90 -1.12 31.24 -3.99
C LYS A 90 -1.77 29.86 -3.89
N PRO A 91 -1.62 29.13 -2.77
CA PRO A 91 -2.27 27.83 -2.62
C PRO A 91 -3.79 28.02 -2.50
N ILE A 92 -4.56 27.12 -3.14
CA ILE A 92 -6.04 27.17 -3.18
C ILE A 92 -6.64 25.99 -2.42
N VAL A 93 -6.07 24.79 -2.63
CA VAL A 93 -6.52 23.56 -1.99
C VAL A 93 -5.29 22.82 -1.47
N ARG A 94 -5.37 22.33 -0.23
CA ARG A 94 -4.48 21.32 0.31
C ARG A 94 -5.17 19.98 0.28
N HIS A 95 -4.65 19.06 -0.52
CA HIS A 95 -5.09 17.67 -0.58
C HIS A 95 -4.25 16.81 0.38
N GLN A 96 -4.89 16.18 1.35
CA GLN A 96 -4.26 15.26 2.30
C GLN A 96 -4.35 13.82 1.79
N SER A 97 -3.29 13.04 1.95
CA SER A 97 -3.34 11.61 1.65
C SER A 97 -4.22 10.86 2.66
N MET A 98 -4.50 9.58 2.37
CA MET A 98 -4.90 8.65 3.44
C MET A 98 -3.79 8.54 4.50
N GLN A 99 -4.15 8.08 5.69
CA GLN A 99 -3.17 7.79 6.73
C GLN A 99 -2.12 6.77 6.23
N LEU A 100 -0.88 6.93 6.66
CA LEU A 100 0.23 6.07 6.25
C LEU A 100 -0.06 4.58 6.47
N VAL A 101 -0.72 4.23 7.58
CA VAL A 101 -1.15 2.86 7.89
C VAL A 101 -2.03 2.27 6.78
N SER A 102 -2.99 3.05 6.26
CA SER A 102 -3.86 2.62 5.16
C SER A 102 -3.10 2.49 3.84
N LEU A 103 -2.16 3.39 3.56
CA LEU A 103 -1.30 3.30 2.37
C LEU A 103 -0.41 2.05 2.41
N LEU A 104 0.24 1.78 3.55
CA LEU A 104 1.08 0.59 3.75
C LEU A 104 0.25 -0.70 3.70
N LYS A 105 -0.97 -0.69 4.27
CA LYS A 105 -1.90 -1.81 4.18
C LYS A 105 -2.26 -2.13 2.74
N ALA A 106 -2.68 -1.13 1.96
CA ALA A 106 -3.02 -1.30 0.55
C ALA A 106 -1.81 -1.79 -0.26
N MET A 107 -0.64 -1.18 -0.04
CA MET A 107 0.63 -1.61 -0.65
C MET A 107 0.91 -3.10 -0.40
N ASN A 108 0.72 -3.57 0.83
CA ASN A 108 0.96 -4.98 1.19
C ASN A 108 -0.12 -5.94 0.70
N ILE A 109 -1.40 -5.54 0.67
CA ILE A 109 -2.53 -6.33 0.10
C ILE A 109 -2.32 -6.64 -1.37
N TYR A 110 -1.94 -5.64 -2.15
CA TYR A 110 -1.78 -5.80 -3.60
C TYR A 110 -0.34 -6.13 -4.00
N SER A 111 0.59 -6.16 -3.04
CA SER A 111 2.03 -6.28 -3.30
C SER A 111 2.49 -5.27 -4.36
N ASN A 112 2.13 -4.02 -4.16
CA ASN A 112 2.27 -2.99 -5.18
C ASN A 112 3.72 -2.48 -5.26
N ASN A 113 4.44 -2.90 -6.31
CA ASN A 113 5.85 -2.58 -6.51
C ASN A 113 6.12 -1.08 -6.61
N ILE A 114 5.24 -0.33 -7.28
CA ILE A 114 5.43 1.10 -7.52
C ILE A 114 5.31 1.88 -6.22
N MET A 115 4.31 1.56 -5.39
CA MET A 115 4.18 2.16 -4.06
C MET A 115 5.37 1.81 -3.16
N SER A 116 5.83 0.56 -3.18
CA SER A 116 6.99 0.14 -2.38
C SER A 116 8.27 0.89 -2.78
N GLU A 117 8.50 1.08 -4.09
CA GLU A 117 9.65 1.83 -4.60
C GLU A 117 9.59 3.30 -4.18
N MET A 118 8.45 3.95 -4.39
CA MET A 118 8.25 5.34 -3.97
C MET A 118 8.47 5.53 -2.47
N MET A 119 8.02 4.58 -1.64
CA MET A 119 8.25 4.63 -0.19
C MET A 119 9.73 4.48 0.15
N ALA A 120 10.47 3.61 -0.55
CA ALA A 120 11.90 3.47 -0.35
C ALA A 120 12.66 4.73 -0.78
N ASP A 121 12.33 5.31 -1.93
CA ASP A 121 12.94 6.55 -2.44
C ASP A 121 12.74 7.72 -1.47
N LEU A 122 11.53 7.87 -0.92
CA LEU A 122 11.23 8.88 0.10
C LEU A 122 12.10 8.74 1.36
N LEU A 123 12.63 7.54 1.64
CA LEU A 123 13.47 7.23 2.78
C LEU A 123 14.97 7.21 2.43
N GLY A 124 15.36 7.70 1.25
CA GLY A 124 16.75 7.74 0.79
C GLY A 124 17.20 6.50 0.02
N GLY A 125 16.24 5.74 -0.52
CA GLY A 125 16.47 4.56 -1.36
C GLY A 125 16.65 3.26 -0.58
N ALA A 126 16.63 2.15 -1.31
CA ALA A 126 16.66 0.80 -0.74
C ALA A 126 17.85 0.51 0.21
N PRO A 127 19.09 0.97 -0.06
CA PRO A 127 20.20 0.79 0.89
C PRO A 127 20.00 1.52 2.22
N ALA A 128 19.36 2.71 2.21
CA ALA A 128 19.06 3.45 3.43
C ALA A 128 17.97 2.74 4.25
N VAL A 129 16.94 2.23 3.57
CA VAL A 129 15.90 1.39 4.18
C VAL A 129 16.49 0.13 4.80
N ALA A 130 17.37 -0.59 4.08
CA ALA A 130 18.00 -1.81 4.58
C ALA A 130 18.81 -1.56 5.86
N ARG A 131 19.67 -0.53 5.85
CA ARG A 131 20.45 -0.16 7.04
C ARG A 131 19.55 0.18 8.22
N LYS A 132 18.51 0.99 8.01
CA LYS A 132 17.62 1.39 9.10
C LYS A 132 16.78 0.22 9.62
N ALA A 133 16.30 -0.65 8.74
CA ALA A 133 15.54 -1.84 9.13
C ALA A 133 16.41 -2.82 9.91
N ALA A 134 17.67 -3.05 9.50
CA ALA A 134 18.61 -3.89 10.23
C ALA A 134 18.92 -3.33 11.62
N GLU A 135 19.16 -2.02 11.73
CA GLU A 135 19.38 -1.31 13.00
C GLU A 135 18.17 -1.47 13.94
N VAL A 136 16.96 -1.14 13.46
CA VAL A 136 15.74 -1.16 14.27
C VAL A 136 15.34 -2.57 14.68
N ALA A 137 15.49 -3.56 13.78
CA ALA A 137 15.22 -4.97 14.09
C ALA A 137 16.35 -5.65 14.87
N GLN A 138 17.48 -4.96 15.11
CA GLN A 138 18.66 -5.49 15.79
C GLN A 138 19.18 -6.78 15.15
N VAL A 139 19.29 -6.78 13.82
CA VAL A 139 19.86 -7.90 13.06
C VAL A 139 21.16 -7.47 12.37
N PRO A 140 22.12 -8.39 12.18
CA PRO A 140 23.35 -8.08 11.46
C PRO A 140 23.04 -7.50 10.07
N PRO A 141 23.66 -6.37 9.67
CA PRO A 141 23.42 -5.78 8.35
C PRO A 141 23.71 -6.74 7.18
N ILE A 142 24.62 -7.70 7.36
CA ILE A 142 24.93 -8.73 6.36
C ILE A 142 23.74 -9.66 6.04
N GLU A 143 22.72 -9.71 6.92
CA GLU A 143 21.49 -10.48 6.69
C GLU A 143 20.43 -9.70 5.90
N MET A 144 20.73 -8.49 5.43
CA MET A 144 19.78 -7.64 4.71
C MET A 144 20.45 -6.81 3.62
N THR A 145 20.24 -7.20 2.37
CA THR A 145 20.64 -6.47 1.18
C THR A 145 19.40 -6.10 0.38
N LEU A 146 19.21 -4.81 0.08
CA LEU A 146 18.13 -4.33 -0.78
C LEU A 146 18.70 -3.43 -1.88
N GLU A 147 18.42 -3.78 -3.13
CA GLU A 147 18.67 -2.98 -4.32
C GLU A 147 17.50 -2.05 -4.66
N ASN A 148 16.27 -2.46 -4.32
CA ASN A 148 15.06 -1.68 -4.58
C ASN A 148 14.02 -1.88 -3.46
N GLY A 149 12.98 -1.04 -3.45
CA GLY A 149 11.92 -1.10 -2.43
C GLY A 149 10.91 -2.23 -2.64
N SER A 150 10.75 -2.69 -3.89
CA SER A 150 9.68 -3.63 -4.28
C SER A 150 9.99 -5.11 -4.02
N GLY A 151 11.27 -5.51 -4.00
CA GLY A 151 11.64 -6.93 -3.99
C GLY A 151 11.70 -7.57 -5.39
N LEU A 152 11.59 -6.79 -6.47
CA LEU A 152 11.80 -7.30 -7.82
C LEU A 152 13.27 -7.63 -8.05
N GLY A 153 13.52 -8.79 -8.66
CA GLY A 153 14.87 -9.33 -8.82
C GLY A 153 15.36 -10.08 -7.58
N THR A 154 16.35 -10.96 -7.78
CA THR A 154 16.85 -11.89 -6.74
C THR A 154 17.95 -11.30 -5.87
N ASN A 155 18.35 -10.07 -6.12
CA ASN A 155 19.42 -9.40 -5.39
C ASN A 155 18.95 -8.81 -4.05
N ASN A 156 17.64 -8.55 -3.90
CA ASN A 156 17.05 -8.28 -2.60
C ASN A 156 17.07 -9.59 -1.78
N GLN A 157 17.90 -9.63 -0.75
CA GLN A 157 18.11 -10.83 0.08
C GLN A 157 18.01 -10.46 1.55
N ILE A 158 17.10 -11.13 2.25
CA ILE A 158 16.96 -11.01 3.71
C ILE A 158 16.91 -12.43 4.29
N SER A 159 17.66 -12.69 5.35
CA SER A 159 17.60 -14.00 6.01
C SER A 159 16.21 -14.28 6.58
N PRO A 160 15.72 -15.53 6.60
CA PRO A 160 14.42 -15.86 7.21
C PRO A 160 14.29 -15.40 8.66
N ARG A 161 15.38 -15.51 9.43
CA ARG A 161 15.46 -15.05 10.82
C ARG A 161 15.30 -13.54 10.91
N ALA A 162 15.95 -12.79 10.03
CA ALA A 162 15.85 -11.34 10.00
C ALA A 162 14.44 -10.88 9.63
N VAL A 163 13.79 -11.51 8.64
CA VAL A 163 12.37 -11.21 8.31
C VAL A 163 11.45 -11.48 9.50
N THR A 164 11.61 -12.62 10.20
CA THR A 164 10.80 -12.92 11.39
C THR A 164 11.04 -11.89 12.51
N GLN A 165 12.29 -11.49 12.73
CA GLN A 165 12.65 -10.46 13.71
C GLN A 165 12.06 -9.09 13.34
N MET A 166 12.04 -8.72 12.05
CA MET A 166 11.38 -7.50 11.58
C MET A 166 9.88 -7.52 11.88
N MET A 167 9.19 -8.64 11.62
CA MET A 167 7.75 -8.76 11.92
C MET A 167 7.46 -8.61 13.43
N LEU A 168 8.28 -9.22 14.28
CA LEU A 168 8.20 -9.05 15.75
C LEU A 168 8.45 -7.60 16.16
N THR A 169 9.44 -6.95 15.57
CA THR A 169 9.81 -5.55 15.85
C THR A 169 8.68 -4.60 15.44
N ILE A 170 8.07 -4.82 14.27
CA ILE A 170 6.90 -4.06 13.80
C ILE A 170 5.74 -4.25 14.77
N GLN A 171 5.45 -5.48 15.20
CA GLN A 171 4.40 -5.75 16.16
C GLN A 171 4.61 -4.97 17.47
N GLY A 172 5.83 -5.02 18.03
CA GLY A 172 6.16 -4.28 19.26
C GLY A 172 5.98 -2.77 19.09
N TYR A 173 6.49 -2.19 17.99
CA TYR A 173 6.36 -0.76 17.72
C TYR A 173 4.91 -0.29 17.57
N LEU A 174 4.03 -1.15 17.02
CA LEU A 174 2.62 -0.82 16.81
C LEU A 174 1.78 -0.92 18.09
N GLN A 175 2.16 -1.77 19.04
CA GLN A 175 1.42 -1.96 20.29
C GLN A 175 1.25 -0.66 21.08
N ASP A 176 2.32 0.14 21.21
CA ASP A 176 2.27 1.44 21.89
C ASP A 176 1.33 2.44 21.22
N LYS A 177 1.05 2.23 19.93
CA LYS A 177 0.13 3.06 19.13
C LYS A 177 -1.27 2.47 19.09
N GLN A 178 -1.51 1.41 19.87
CA GLN A 178 -2.74 0.63 19.89
C GLN A 178 -3.14 0.15 18.48
N LEU A 179 -2.12 -0.21 17.69
CA LEU A 179 -2.21 -0.86 16.38
C LEU A 179 -1.55 -2.25 16.47
N ASN A 180 -1.68 -3.05 15.43
CA ASN A 180 -0.97 -4.32 15.29
C ASN A 180 -0.59 -4.62 13.84
N VAL A 181 0.17 -5.69 13.61
CA VAL A 181 0.59 -6.09 12.26
C VAL A 181 -0.57 -6.27 11.28
N GLY A 182 -1.76 -6.66 11.75
CA GLY A 182 -2.96 -6.75 10.92
C GLY A 182 -3.40 -5.41 10.34
N ASN A 183 -3.01 -4.28 10.95
CA ASN A 183 -3.25 -2.95 10.40
C ASN A 183 -2.33 -2.60 9.22
N LEU A 184 -1.21 -3.32 9.03
CA LEU A 184 -0.24 -3.06 7.96
C LEU A 184 -0.16 -4.18 6.91
N PHE A 185 -0.46 -5.43 7.28
CA PHE A 185 -0.29 -6.59 6.43
C PHE A 185 -1.60 -7.34 6.22
N PRO A 186 -1.83 -7.98 5.07
CA PRO A 186 -3.02 -8.77 4.76
C PRO A 186 -3.39 -9.77 5.85
N VAL A 187 -4.68 -9.83 6.18
CA VAL A 187 -5.26 -10.76 7.14
C VAL A 187 -6.18 -11.73 6.41
N MET A 188 -5.87 -13.02 6.53
CA MET A 188 -6.65 -14.07 5.89
C MET A 188 -8.08 -14.12 6.45
N GLY A 189 -9.07 -14.18 5.55
CA GLY A 189 -10.49 -14.12 5.89
C GLY A 189 -11.05 -12.69 6.04
N ARG A 190 -10.21 -11.65 5.93
CA ARG A 190 -10.63 -10.24 5.95
C ARG A 190 -10.26 -9.51 4.66
N ASP A 191 -9.00 -9.58 4.25
CA ASP A 191 -8.50 -8.84 3.10
C ASP A 191 -8.49 -9.71 1.83
N VAL A 192 -8.77 -9.07 0.70
CA VAL A 192 -8.71 -9.70 -0.64
C VAL A 192 -7.59 -9.03 -1.43
N GLY A 193 -6.73 -9.82 -2.06
CA GLY A 193 -5.53 -9.35 -2.75
C GLY A 193 -4.66 -10.54 -3.10
N THR A 194 -3.37 -10.52 -2.73
CA THR A 194 -2.48 -11.66 -2.92
C THR A 194 -2.90 -12.93 -2.16
N LEU A 195 -3.87 -12.83 -1.24
CA LEU A 195 -4.47 -13.97 -0.54
C LEU A 195 -5.57 -14.68 -1.34
N LYS A 196 -6.01 -14.12 -2.48
CA LYS A 196 -7.07 -14.73 -3.30
C LYS A 196 -6.63 -16.12 -3.77
N GLY A 197 -7.41 -17.14 -3.45
CA GLY A 197 -7.13 -18.54 -3.81
C GLY A 197 -6.12 -19.24 -2.90
N ARG A 198 -5.59 -18.56 -1.87
CA ARG A 198 -4.72 -19.17 -0.86
C ARG A 198 -5.56 -19.87 0.22
N SER A 199 -5.05 -20.98 0.74
CA SER A 199 -5.66 -21.77 1.81
C SER A 199 -4.90 -21.61 3.13
N ILE A 200 -4.43 -20.39 3.43
CA ILE A 200 -3.77 -20.06 4.69
C ILE A 200 -4.78 -20.11 5.85
N PRO A 201 -4.39 -20.48 7.09
CA PRO A 201 -5.21 -20.31 8.28
C PRO A 201 -5.92 -18.95 8.38
N VAL A 202 -7.22 -18.95 8.65
CA VAL A 202 -7.99 -17.72 8.90
C VAL A 202 -7.40 -16.97 10.11
N HIS A 203 -7.42 -15.65 10.06
CA HIS A 203 -6.77 -14.73 11.03
C HIS A 203 -5.24 -14.73 11.01
N ALA A 204 -4.58 -15.49 10.14
CA ALA A 204 -3.16 -15.29 9.89
C ALA A 204 -2.92 -13.92 9.25
N VAL A 205 -1.90 -13.22 9.73
CA VAL A 205 -1.44 -11.95 9.16
C VAL A 205 -0.15 -12.22 8.40
N VAL A 206 -0.15 -11.98 7.08
CA VAL A 206 0.94 -12.44 6.21
C VAL A 206 1.33 -11.43 5.14
N LYS A 207 2.56 -11.54 4.65
CA LYS A 207 3.02 -10.95 3.40
C LYS A 207 3.51 -12.04 2.46
N THR A 208 2.99 -12.03 1.24
CA THR A 208 3.40 -12.92 0.15
C THR A 208 4.54 -12.30 -0.67
N GLY A 209 5.38 -13.14 -1.28
CA GLY A 209 6.38 -12.75 -2.27
C GLY A 209 6.51 -13.82 -3.35
N THR A 210 6.65 -13.41 -4.61
CA THR A 210 6.74 -14.30 -5.76
C THR A 210 7.68 -13.69 -6.81
N LEU A 211 8.71 -14.43 -7.17
CA LEU A 211 9.55 -14.23 -8.37
C LEU A 211 9.45 -15.50 -9.24
N ASN A 212 10.21 -15.58 -10.32
CA ASN A 212 10.18 -16.74 -11.22
C ASN A 212 10.53 -18.08 -10.52
N GLU A 213 11.51 -18.06 -9.62
CA GLU A 213 12.05 -19.27 -8.97
C GLU A 213 11.96 -19.22 -7.44
N VAL A 214 11.40 -18.15 -6.90
CA VAL A 214 11.30 -17.92 -5.45
C VAL A 214 9.86 -17.66 -5.07
N SER A 215 9.38 -18.40 -4.07
CA SER A 215 8.15 -18.07 -3.37
C SER A 215 8.44 -17.90 -1.89
N ALA A 216 8.04 -16.76 -1.34
CA ALA A 216 8.22 -16.42 0.06
C ALA A 216 6.88 -16.10 0.72
N LEU A 217 6.76 -16.48 2.00
CA LEU A 217 5.63 -16.13 2.85
C LEU A 217 6.15 -15.86 4.26
N ALA A 218 5.85 -14.68 4.80
CA ALA A 218 6.21 -14.31 6.16
C ALA A 218 4.99 -13.79 6.90
N GLY A 219 4.92 -14.00 8.21
CA GLY A 219 3.74 -13.61 8.95
C GLY A 219 3.65 -14.18 10.36
N VAL A 220 2.42 -14.17 10.86
CA VAL A 220 2.03 -14.76 12.13
C VAL A 220 0.74 -15.56 11.99
N VAL A 221 0.72 -16.75 12.57
CA VAL A 221 -0.48 -17.58 12.73
C VAL A 221 -0.87 -17.61 14.20
N PRO A 222 -2.11 -17.21 14.57
CA PRO A 222 -2.59 -17.37 15.93
C PRO A 222 -2.95 -18.84 16.19
N THR A 223 -2.50 -19.36 17.33
CA THR A 223 -2.73 -20.75 17.76
C THR A 223 -3.21 -20.76 19.22
N ARG A 224 -3.97 -21.79 19.60
CA ARG A 224 -4.45 -21.97 20.98
C ARG A 224 -3.31 -22.32 21.93
N ASP A 225 -2.47 -23.28 21.54
CA ASP A 225 -1.50 -23.91 22.46
C ASP A 225 -0.14 -23.21 22.49
N ARG A 226 0.22 -22.46 21.44
CA ARG A 226 1.52 -21.76 21.32
C ARG A 226 1.40 -20.25 21.26
N GLY A 227 0.18 -19.72 21.39
CA GLY A 227 -0.07 -18.30 21.16
C GLY A 227 0.22 -17.90 19.72
N LEU A 228 0.93 -16.79 19.53
CA LEU A 228 1.32 -16.32 18.19
C LEU A 228 2.57 -17.04 17.69
N VAL A 229 2.46 -17.71 16.55
CA VAL A 229 3.58 -18.34 15.87
C VAL A 229 4.03 -17.47 14.71
N TRP A 230 5.17 -16.82 14.87
CA TRP A 230 5.81 -16.01 13.83
C TRP A 230 6.67 -16.89 12.93
N PHE A 231 6.62 -16.63 11.62
CA PHE A 231 7.28 -17.49 10.65
C PHE A 231 7.78 -16.71 9.44
N THR A 232 8.76 -17.29 8.77
CA THR A 232 9.19 -16.96 7.42
C THR A 232 9.49 -18.26 6.68
N ILE A 233 8.92 -18.42 5.49
CA ILE A 233 9.13 -19.54 4.59
C ILE A 233 9.69 -18.97 3.29
N ILE A 234 10.81 -19.50 2.83
CA ILE A 234 11.39 -19.16 1.52
C ILE A 234 11.63 -20.46 0.79
N ASN A 235 10.87 -20.67 -0.28
CA ASN A 235 11.11 -21.75 -1.24
C ASN A 235 11.93 -21.18 -2.39
N ASN A 236 13.02 -21.87 -2.74
CA ASN A 236 13.84 -21.58 -3.91
C ASN A 236 13.94 -22.85 -4.77
N GLY A 237 13.72 -22.72 -6.07
CA GLY A 237 13.93 -23.78 -7.03
C GLY A 237 13.13 -23.58 -8.30
N ALA A 238 13.60 -24.20 -9.39
CA ALA A 238 12.84 -24.30 -10.62
C ALA A 238 11.59 -25.14 -10.40
N GLY A 239 10.43 -24.65 -10.85
CA GLY A 239 9.18 -25.39 -10.74
C GLY A 239 7.94 -24.51 -10.85
N GLU A 240 6.78 -25.15 -10.71
CA GLU A 240 5.49 -24.45 -10.73
C GLU A 240 5.24 -23.76 -9.39
N LEU A 241 5.10 -22.42 -9.40
CA LEU A 241 4.90 -21.60 -8.21
C LEU A 241 3.69 -22.04 -7.36
N GLY A 242 2.66 -22.63 -7.99
CA GLY A 242 1.49 -23.19 -7.31
C GLY A 242 1.86 -24.30 -6.32
N ILE A 243 2.91 -25.07 -6.57
CA ILE A 243 3.39 -26.11 -5.65
C ILE A 243 3.94 -25.48 -4.39
N PHE A 244 4.78 -24.44 -4.50
CA PHE A 244 5.32 -23.73 -3.34
C PHE A 244 4.22 -23.04 -2.53
N HIS A 245 3.26 -22.43 -3.22
CA HIS A 245 2.09 -21.83 -2.59
C HIS A 245 1.31 -22.85 -1.76
N ASN A 246 1.02 -24.01 -2.33
CA ASN A 246 0.32 -25.08 -1.64
C ASN A 246 1.14 -25.65 -0.47
N GLN A 247 2.45 -25.83 -0.63
CA GLN A 247 3.32 -26.32 0.45
C GLN A 247 3.34 -25.37 1.66
N GLN A 248 3.43 -24.06 1.40
CA GLN A 248 3.33 -23.04 2.45
C GLN A 248 1.99 -23.10 3.18
N ASP A 249 0.89 -23.15 2.44
CA ASP A 249 -0.46 -23.19 3.00
C ASP A 249 -0.68 -24.44 3.86
N VAL A 250 -0.34 -25.61 3.32
CA VAL A 250 -0.45 -26.90 4.02
C VAL A 250 0.41 -26.92 5.29
N LEU A 251 1.61 -26.35 5.26
CA LEU A 251 2.45 -26.26 6.46
C LEU A 251 1.74 -25.46 7.56
N LEU A 252 1.23 -24.27 7.24
CA LEU A 252 0.55 -23.42 8.23
C LEU A 252 -0.75 -24.06 8.73
N GLN A 253 -1.53 -24.69 7.85
CA GLN A 253 -2.72 -25.45 8.23
C GLN A 253 -2.38 -26.57 9.21
N ARG A 254 -1.34 -27.37 8.95
CA ARG A 254 -0.91 -28.46 9.84
C ARG A 254 -0.44 -27.95 11.20
N LEU A 255 0.28 -26.82 11.23
CA LEU A 255 0.68 -26.18 12.49
C LEU A 255 -0.54 -25.74 13.31
N GLN A 256 -1.51 -25.07 12.69
CA GLN A 256 -2.71 -24.63 13.40
C GLN A 256 -3.63 -25.80 13.79
N GLN A 257 -3.73 -26.85 12.96
CA GLN A 257 -4.46 -28.06 13.30
C GLN A 257 -3.86 -28.74 14.54
N LYS A 258 -2.53 -28.80 14.61
CA LYS A 258 -1.81 -29.40 15.75
C LYS A 258 -1.93 -28.58 17.03
N TRP A 259 -1.89 -27.26 16.94
CA TRP A 259 -1.87 -26.35 18.10
C TRP A 259 -3.21 -25.67 18.39
N GLY A 260 -4.26 -26.01 17.65
CA GLY A 260 -5.60 -25.48 17.78
C GLY A 260 -5.76 -24.04 17.28
N VAL A 261 -7.01 -23.69 16.96
CA VAL A 261 -7.44 -22.31 16.70
C VAL A 261 -7.78 -21.65 18.05
N PRO A 262 -7.25 -20.46 18.38
CA PRO A 262 -7.57 -19.80 19.62
C PRO A 262 -9.02 -19.28 19.62
N ALA A 263 -9.68 -19.35 20.77
CA ALA A 263 -11.01 -18.79 21.00
C ALA A 263 -11.03 -18.12 22.39
N PRO A 264 -11.10 -16.78 22.47
CA PRO A 264 -11.21 -15.82 21.37
C PRO A 264 -9.91 -15.67 20.56
N ILE A 265 -10.01 -15.14 19.34
CA ILE A 265 -8.84 -14.79 18.53
C ILE A 265 -8.12 -13.59 19.18
N PRO A 266 -6.78 -13.58 19.30
CA PRO A 266 -6.05 -12.49 19.95
C PRO A 266 -6.24 -11.13 19.26
N ALA A 267 -6.52 -10.08 20.03
CA ALA A 267 -6.63 -8.71 19.51
C ALA A 267 -5.32 -8.21 18.85
N SER A 268 -4.19 -8.81 19.20
CA SER A 268 -2.87 -8.49 18.63
C SER A 268 -2.68 -8.89 17.16
N VAL A 269 -3.63 -9.61 16.56
CA VAL A 269 -3.63 -9.95 15.11
C VAL A 269 -4.93 -9.53 14.43
N GLN A 270 -5.88 -8.96 15.17
CA GLN A 270 -7.11 -8.42 14.63
C GLN A 270 -6.94 -6.91 14.42
N PRO A 271 -6.88 -6.41 13.18
CA PRO A 271 -6.83 -4.98 12.96
C PRO A 271 -8.09 -4.33 13.52
N GLY A 272 -7.93 -3.40 14.47
CA GLY A 272 -9.03 -2.55 14.92
C GLY A 272 -9.37 -1.51 13.85
N ASP A 273 -10.65 -1.13 13.77
CA ASP A 273 -11.16 -0.13 12.82
C ASP A 273 -10.90 1.31 13.31
N ARG A 274 -9.64 1.60 13.64
CA ARG A 274 -9.21 2.92 14.12
C ARG A 274 -9.00 3.94 13.01
N ALA A 275 -8.97 3.47 11.77
CA ALA A 275 -9.11 4.31 10.61
C ALA A 275 -10.49 4.97 10.69
N ASN A 276 -10.56 6.30 10.79
CA ASN A 276 -11.82 6.99 10.52
C ASN A 276 -12.19 6.66 9.07
N GLU A 277 -13.12 5.74 8.87
CA GLU A 277 -13.48 5.21 7.55
C GLU A 277 -13.86 6.33 6.57
N ARG A 278 -14.39 7.45 7.08
CA ARG A 278 -14.69 8.63 6.26
C ARG A 278 -13.44 9.28 5.69
N PHE A 279 -12.36 9.40 6.47
CA PHE A 279 -11.10 10.02 6.03
C PHE A 279 -10.19 9.03 5.27
N ASN A 280 -10.27 7.75 5.59
CA ASN A 280 -9.40 6.71 5.01
C ASN A 280 -10.01 6.01 3.77
N ARG A 281 -11.01 6.63 3.14
CA ARG A 281 -11.52 6.22 1.83
C ARG A 281 -10.86 7.04 0.73
N LEU A 282 -10.59 6.41 -0.41
CA LEU A 282 -10.18 7.12 -1.62
C LEU A 282 -11.24 8.17 -2.03
N GLY A 283 -10.80 9.35 -2.42
CA GLY A 283 -11.66 10.46 -2.84
C GLY A 283 -12.57 11.05 -1.75
N ALA A 284 -12.23 10.87 -0.46
CA ALA A 284 -12.94 11.52 0.64
C ALA A 284 -12.84 13.06 0.51
N PRO A 285 -13.97 13.80 0.37
CA PRO A 285 -13.93 15.24 0.19
C PRO A 285 -13.31 15.98 1.38
N GLU A 286 -13.43 15.44 2.60
CA GLU A 286 -12.88 16.00 3.83
C GLU A 286 -11.33 16.06 3.85
N ARG A 287 -10.67 15.33 2.94
CA ARG A 287 -9.21 15.41 2.74
C ARG A 287 -8.78 16.58 1.87
N ASN A 288 -9.72 17.36 1.33
CA ASN A 288 -9.43 18.58 0.58
C ASN A 288 -9.77 19.81 1.44
N GLN A 289 -8.75 20.50 1.93
CA GLN A 289 -8.88 21.74 2.68
C GLN A 289 -8.75 22.94 1.73
N LEU A 290 -9.78 23.77 1.63
CA LEU A 290 -9.69 25.07 0.95
C LEU A 290 -8.85 26.06 1.78
N LEU A 291 -8.06 26.90 1.11
CA LEU A 291 -7.08 27.82 1.71
C LEU A 291 -7.36 29.30 1.36
#